data_AF-A0A7T7USY5-F1
#
_entry.id   AF-A0A7T7USY5-F1
#
_cell.length_a   1.000
_cell.length_b   1.000
_cell.length_c   1.000
_cell.angle_alpha   90.00
_cell.angle_beta   90.00
_cell.angle_gamma   90.00
#
_symmetry.space_group_name_H-M   'P 1'
#
loop_
_entity.id
_entity.type
_entity.pdbx_description
1 polymer ?
#
loop_
_entity_poly.entity_id
_entity_poly.type
_entity_poly.pdbx_seq_one_letter_code
_entity_poly.pdbx_strand_id
1 'polypeptide(L)'
;MDLLAISGILGDLELDNNIIKGLGPFDILYGNIGKLPILIEFNNQLNPKTPDYNMQLMYSFKLYYEDGVLSLNDAYGDVAWRPRTYLKGAKDDLNIGKESIYKVLNSLKETSTSKFFQTYWIDSITAELIKMKKYMNSGKLDIRRVNRELSTSKNGKFCRKKRDMQSLWRLVKRSCFC
;
A
#
# COMPACT_ATOMS: atom_id res chain seq x y z
N MET A 1 12.16 1.94 -0.06
CA MET A 1 11.99 1.91 -1.54
C MET A 1 10.53 2.25 -1.80
N ASP A 2 10.26 3.16 -2.74
CA ASP A 2 8.91 3.65 -3.01
C ASP A 2 8.22 2.71 -4.01
N LEU A 3 7.37 1.83 -3.49
CA LEU A 3 6.71 0.78 -4.27
C LEU A 3 5.94 1.38 -5.45
N LEU A 4 5.25 2.50 -5.25
CA LEU A 4 4.45 3.14 -6.29
C LEU A 4 5.33 3.68 -7.42
N ALA A 5 6.43 4.36 -7.09
CA ALA A 5 7.35 4.88 -8.09
C ALA A 5 8.08 3.77 -8.86
N ILE A 6 8.45 2.67 -8.20
CA ILE A 6 9.06 1.49 -8.83
C ILE A 6 8.05 0.78 -9.74
N SER A 7 6.79 0.78 -9.35
CA SER A 7 5.66 0.25 -10.12
C SER A 7 5.22 1.15 -11.27
N GLY A 8 5.93 2.25 -11.53
CA GLY A 8 5.65 3.18 -12.63
C GLY A 8 4.53 4.19 -12.37
N ILE A 9 4.05 4.28 -11.12
CA ILE A 9 2.97 5.18 -10.73
C ILE A 9 3.55 6.55 -10.44
N LEU A 10 3.11 7.55 -11.21
CA LEU A 10 3.56 8.94 -11.14
C LEU A 10 2.35 9.88 -11.24
N GLY A 11 2.33 10.91 -10.42
CA GLY A 11 1.30 11.96 -10.44
C GLY A 11 0.84 12.38 -9.05
N ASP A 12 -0.01 13.40 -9.02
CA ASP A 12 -0.63 13.87 -7.79
C ASP A 12 -1.81 12.99 -7.38
N LEU A 13 -2.02 12.86 -6.07
CA LEU A 13 -3.12 12.09 -5.50
C LEU A 13 -4.40 12.93 -5.48
N GLU A 14 -5.38 12.51 -6.26
CA GLU A 14 -6.71 13.10 -6.31
C GLU A 14 -7.73 12.09 -5.81
N LEU A 15 -8.38 12.38 -4.69
CA LEU A 15 -9.37 11.47 -4.10
C LEU A 15 -10.77 12.00 -4.34
N ASP A 16 -11.70 11.12 -4.69
CA ASP A 16 -13.12 11.47 -4.71
C ASP A 16 -13.59 11.88 -3.29
N ASN A 17 -14.59 12.75 -3.23
CA ASN A 17 -15.18 13.20 -1.97
C ASN A 17 -16.17 12.18 -1.40
N ASN A 18 -16.66 11.25 -2.23
CA ASN A 18 -17.58 10.20 -1.83
C ASN A 18 -16.82 9.00 -1.26
N ILE A 19 -17.13 8.68 0.00
CA ILE A 19 -16.61 7.50 0.69
C ILE A 19 -17.77 6.52 0.86
N ILE A 20 -17.57 5.28 0.43
CA ILE A 20 -18.54 4.21 0.66
C ILE A 20 -18.30 3.67 2.07
N LYS A 21 -19.33 3.70 2.92
CA LYS A 21 -19.19 3.43 4.36
C LYS A 21 -20.07 2.30 4.83
N GLY A 22 -19.64 1.64 5.90
CA GLY A 22 -20.51 0.77 6.70
C GLY A 22 -20.93 -0.52 6.00
N LEU A 23 -20.24 -0.92 4.94
CA LEU A 23 -20.43 -2.21 4.26
C LEU A 23 -19.66 -3.35 4.94
N GLY A 24 -18.86 -3.05 5.97
CA GLY A 24 -18.01 -3.99 6.66
C GLY A 24 -16.95 -3.29 7.51
N PRO A 25 -15.85 -3.99 7.84
CA PRO A 25 -14.78 -3.43 8.67
C PRO A 25 -13.85 -2.46 7.92
N PHE A 26 -14.08 -2.26 6.62
CA PHE A 26 -13.37 -1.29 5.80
C PHE A 26 -14.36 -0.30 5.18
N ASP A 27 -14.00 0.99 5.21
CA ASP A 27 -14.61 2.01 4.36
C ASP A 27 -13.79 2.08 3.05
N ILE A 28 -14.46 2.39 1.93
CA ILE A 28 -13.85 2.39 0.59
C ILE A 28 -13.78 3.82 0.06
N LEU A 29 -12.61 4.17 -0.48
CA LEU A 29 -12.32 5.42 -1.14
C LEU A 29 -11.75 5.13 -2.53
N TYR A 30 -12.12 5.93 -3.52
CA TYR A 30 -11.57 5.84 -4.87
C TYR A 30 -11.04 7.20 -5.31
N GLY A 31 -10.18 7.19 -6.32
CA GLY A 31 -9.51 8.38 -6.81
C GLY A 31 -8.53 8.06 -7.91
N ASN A 32 -7.59 8.96 -8.15
CA ASN A 32 -6.53 8.82 -9.13
C ASN A 32 -5.17 9.20 -8.53
N ILE A 33 -4.11 8.58 -9.04
CA ILE A 33 -2.74 9.11 -8.95
C ILE A 33 -2.33 9.49 -10.36
N GLY A 34 -2.30 10.79 -10.65
CA GLY A 34 -2.22 11.28 -12.03
C GLY A 34 -3.39 10.76 -12.87
N LYS A 35 -3.11 9.87 -13.82
CA LYS A 35 -4.13 9.23 -14.68
C LYS A 35 -4.52 7.82 -14.24
N LEU A 36 -3.88 7.28 -13.19
CA LEU A 36 -4.10 5.92 -12.75
C LEU A 36 -5.23 5.87 -11.72
N PRO A 37 -6.36 5.19 -11.99
CA PRO A 37 -7.40 5.01 -10.99
C PRO A 37 -6.90 4.12 -9.85
N ILE A 38 -7.26 4.52 -8.63
CA ILE A 38 -6.94 3.79 -7.40
C ILE A 38 -8.19 3.54 -6.57
N LEU A 39 -8.17 2.44 -5.84
CA LEU A 39 -9.14 2.09 -4.82
C LEU A 39 -8.39 1.82 -3.53
N ILE A 40 -8.84 2.44 -2.44
CA ILE A 40 -8.27 2.32 -1.11
C ILE A 40 -9.35 1.84 -0.16
N GLU A 41 -9.10 0.70 0.47
CA GLU A 41 -9.89 0.19 1.59
C GLU A 41 -9.15 0.51 2.88
N PHE A 42 -9.82 1.09 3.87
CA PHE A 42 -9.20 1.42 5.14
C PHE A 42 -10.06 1.03 6.33
N ASN A 43 -9.41 0.50 7.36
CA ASN A 43 -10.09 -0.02 8.56
C ASN A 43 -10.85 1.13 9.26
N ASN A 44 -12.15 0.92 9.46
CA ASN A 44 -13.07 1.88 10.07
C ASN A 44 -13.42 1.54 11.54
N GLN A 45 -12.87 0.45 12.09
CA GLN A 45 -13.12 -0.09 13.43
C GLN A 45 -11.88 -0.01 14.33
N LEU A 46 -11.30 1.19 14.49
CA LEU A 46 -10.20 1.40 15.43
C LEU A 46 -10.74 1.66 16.85
N ASN A 47 -10.14 1.02 17.85
CA ASN A 47 -10.42 1.32 19.26
C ASN A 47 -9.59 2.55 19.70
N PRO A 48 -10.21 3.69 20.06
CA PRO A 48 -9.47 4.90 20.43
C PRO A 48 -8.57 4.73 21.66
N LYS A 49 -8.89 3.80 22.56
CA LYS A 49 -8.09 3.54 23.78
C LYS A 49 -6.84 2.70 23.49
N THR A 50 -6.87 1.92 22.41
CA THR A 50 -5.81 1.00 22.01
C THR A 50 -5.69 1.02 20.49
N PRO A 51 -5.34 2.16 19.88
CA PRO A 51 -5.43 2.37 18.43
C PRO A 51 -4.49 1.45 17.63
N ASP A 52 -3.42 0.99 18.29
CA ASP A 52 -2.39 0.14 17.68
C ASP A 52 -2.70 -1.37 17.82
N TYR A 53 -3.72 -1.73 18.59
CA TYR A 53 -4.09 -3.13 18.83
C TYR A 53 -5.18 -3.59 17.85
N ASN A 54 -5.17 -4.88 17.52
CA ASN A 54 -6.19 -5.55 16.69
C ASN A 54 -6.36 -4.96 15.28
N MET A 55 -5.28 -4.52 14.65
CA MET A 55 -5.29 -4.17 13.23
C MET A 55 -5.56 -5.42 12.39
N GLN A 56 -6.71 -5.46 11.71
CA GLN A 56 -7.14 -6.61 10.89
C GLN A 56 -6.23 -6.87 9.68
N LEU A 57 -5.64 -5.81 9.12
CA LEU A 57 -4.71 -5.86 8.00
C LEU A 57 -3.76 -4.67 8.13
N MET A 58 -2.44 -4.88 8.00
CA MET A 58 -1.47 -3.79 8.03
C MET A 58 -1.44 -3.05 6.70
N TYR A 59 -1.14 -3.75 5.60
CA TYR A 59 -1.23 -3.22 4.24
C TYR A 59 -1.34 -4.35 3.21
N SER A 60 -2.14 -4.13 2.17
CA SER A 60 -2.17 -4.97 0.98
C SER A 60 -2.21 -4.07 -0.24
N PHE A 61 -1.43 -4.43 -1.27
CA PHE A 61 -1.37 -3.71 -2.53
C PHE A 61 -1.62 -4.67 -3.69
N LYS A 62 -2.47 -4.26 -4.63
CA LYS A 62 -2.66 -4.93 -5.90
C LYS A 62 -2.48 -3.92 -7.03
N LEU A 63 -1.58 -4.26 -7.95
CA LEU A 63 -1.22 -3.43 -9.08
C LEU A 63 -1.59 -4.20 -10.34
N TYR A 64 -2.46 -3.60 -11.14
CA TYR A 64 -3.01 -4.21 -12.34
C TYR A 64 -2.25 -3.70 -13.56
N TYR A 65 -1.67 -4.63 -14.30
CA TYR A 65 -0.97 -4.40 -15.56
C TYR A 65 -1.71 -5.12 -16.68
N GLU A 66 -1.42 -4.76 -17.93
CA GLU A 66 -2.02 -5.44 -19.09
C GLU A 66 -1.72 -6.94 -19.10
N ASP A 67 -0.50 -7.30 -18.68
CA ASP A 67 0.04 -8.67 -18.67
C ASP A 67 -0.25 -9.45 -17.38
N GLY A 68 -0.87 -8.84 -16.36
CA GLY A 68 -1.11 -9.53 -15.09
C GLY A 68 -1.30 -8.62 -13.88
N VAL A 69 -1.25 -9.24 -12.70
CA VAL A 69 -1.44 -8.57 -11.42
C VAL A 69 -0.26 -8.85 -10.51
N LEU A 70 0.36 -7.79 -10.02
CA LEU A 70 1.37 -7.84 -8.97
C LEU A 70 0.69 -7.56 -7.63
N SER A 71 0.83 -8.47 -6.67
CA SER A 71 0.21 -8.35 -5.34
C SER A 71 1.24 -8.47 -4.22
N LEU A 72 1.11 -7.59 -3.23
CA LEU A 72 1.74 -7.69 -1.91
C LEU A 72 0.61 -7.88 -0.88
N ASN A 73 0.59 -9.04 -0.23
CA ASN A 73 -0.59 -9.46 0.53
C ASN A 73 -0.59 -9.00 1.99
N ASP A 74 0.57 -8.79 2.59
CA ASP A 74 0.70 -8.31 3.97
C ASP A 74 2.11 -7.71 4.21
N ALA A 75 2.34 -7.16 5.40
CA ALA A 75 3.60 -6.57 5.80
C ALA A 75 4.78 -7.54 5.85
N TYR A 76 4.47 -8.80 6.10
CA TYR A 76 5.42 -9.90 6.10
C TYR A 76 5.04 -10.95 5.04
N GLY A 77 4.11 -10.59 4.15
CA GLY A 77 3.55 -11.50 3.16
C GLY A 77 4.41 -11.56 1.89
N ASP A 78 4.16 -12.60 1.10
CA ASP A 78 4.83 -12.79 -0.16
C ASP A 78 4.46 -11.70 -1.19
N VAL A 79 5.42 -11.43 -2.07
CA VAL A 79 5.16 -10.71 -3.33
C VAL A 79 4.86 -11.74 -4.40
N ALA A 80 3.69 -11.63 -5.03
CA ALA A 80 3.25 -12.57 -6.04
C ALA A 80 2.90 -11.89 -7.36
N TRP A 81 3.20 -12.57 -8.46
CA TRP A 81 2.83 -12.22 -9.81
C TRP A 81 1.83 -13.23 -10.36
N ARG A 82 0.68 -12.75 -10.81
CA ARG A 82 -0.32 -13.55 -11.50
C ARG A 82 -0.42 -13.05 -12.95
N PRO A 83 0.18 -13.73 -13.93
CA PRO A 83 0.06 -13.31 -15.31
C PRO A 83 -1.39 -13.45 -15.78
N ARG A 84 -1.78 -12.56 -16.69
CA ARG A 84 -3.05 -12.63 -17.39
C ARG A 84 -2.94 -13.73 -18.43
N THR A 85 -3.79 -14.74 -18.33
CA THR A 85 -3.86 -15.78 -19.36
C THR A 85 -4.41 -15.16 -20.64
N TYR A 86 -3.57 -15.03 -21.67
CA TYR A 86 -3.97 -14.52 -22.98
C TYR A 86 -4.23 -15.69 -23.93
N LEU A 87 -5.50 -16.04 -24.12
CA LEU A 87 -5.91 -17.03 -25.13
C LEU A 87 -6.29 -16.29 -26.41
N LYS A 88 -5.31 -15.83 -27.20
CA LYS A 88 -5.59 -15.23 -28.52
C LYS A 88 -4.95 -16.06 -29.61
N GLY A 89 -5.77 -16.53 -30.56
CA GLY A 89 -5.29 -17.26 -31.74
C GLY A 89 -4.88 -18.73 -31.50
N ALA A 90 -5.41 -19.33 -30.44
CA ALA A 90 -5.06 -20.66 -29.93
C ALA A 90 -5.46 -21.86 -30.82
N LYS A 91 -5.10 -21.84 -32.11
CA LYS A 91 -5.17 -23.04 -32.95
C LYS A 91 -3.79 -23.67 -33.19
N ASP A 92 -2.70 -22.90 -33.21
CA ASP A 92 -1.38 -23.41 -33.61
C ASP A 92 -0.22 -23.13 -32.62
N ASP A 93 -0.48 -22.55 -31.44
CA ASP A 93 0.59 -22.28 -30.46
C ASP A 93 0.83 -23.47 -29.52
N LEU A 94 1.94 -24.19 -29.75
CA LEU A 94 2.37 -25.36 -28.96
C LEU A 94 2.78 -25.04 -27.50
N ASN A 95 2.73 -23.76 -27.11
CA ASN A 95 3.04 -23.31 -25.75
C ASN A 95 1.82 -22.97 -24.91
N ILE A 96 0.60 -23.08 -25.47
CA ILE A 96 -0.64 -22.94 -24.72
C ILE A 96 -0.64 -23.93 -23.54
N GLY A 97 -0.83 -23.39 -22.33
CA GLY A 97 -0.88 -24.18 -21.09
C GLY A 97 0.46 -24.47 -20.44
N LYS A 98 1.60 -24.06 -21.03
CA LYS A 98 2.93 -24.17 -20.39
C LYS A 98 3.31 -22.95 -19.55
N GLU A 99 2.54 -21.86 -19.65
CA GLU A 99 2.77 -20.65 -18.88
C GLU A 99 2.47 -20.86 -17.39
N SER A 100 3.28 -20.25 -16.52
CA SER A 100 3.02 -20.25 -15.08
C SER A 100 1.76 -19.43 -14.78
N ILE A 101 0.75 -20.04 -14.18
CA ILE A 101 -0.50 -19.34 -13.80
C ILE A 101 -0.34 -18.43 -12.56
N TYR A 102 0.73 -18.61 -11.81
CA TYR A 102 1.01 -17.89 -10.56
C TYR A 102 2.47 -18.09 -10.16
N LYS A 103 3.15 -17.00 -9.80
CA LYS A 103 4.56 -17.01 -9.39
C LYS A 103 4.76 -16.20 -8.11
N VAL A 104 5.26 -16.84 -7.06
CA VAL A 104 5.78 -16.12 -5.88
C VAL A 104 7.16 -15.59 -6.22
N LEU A 105 7.33 -14.27 -6.22
CA LEU A 105 8.59 -13.60 -6.57
C LEU A 105 9.56 -13.52 -5.40
N ASN A 106 9.03 -13.37 -4.20
CA ASN A 106 9.79 -13.43 -2.96
C ASN A 106 9.04 -14.37 -2.02
N SER A 107 9.54 -15.60 -1.88
CA SER A 107 9.05 -16.52 -0.86
C SER A 107 9.73 -16.16 0.45
N LEU A 108 9.03 -15.46 1.33
CA LEU A 108 9.54 -15.30 2.68
C LEU A 108 9.46 -16.67 3.34
N LYS A 109 10.62 -17.23 3.72
CA LYS A 109 10.63 -18.46 4.52
C LYS A 109 9.87 -18.18 5.82
N GLU A 110 9.03 -19.13 6.21
CA GLU A 110 8.29 -19.06 7.47
C GLU A 110 9.21 -18.60 8.60
N THR A 111 8.85 -17.48 9.22
CA THR A 111 9.66 -16.76 10.20
C THR A 111 8.73 -16.23 11.27
N SER A 112 9.13 -16.36 12.53
CA SER A 112 8.37 -15.79 13.64
C SER A 112 8.48 -14.27 13.66
N THR A 113 7.45 -13.59 14.17
CA THR A 113 7.45 -12.13 14.36
C THR A 113 8.68 -11.65 15.13
N SER A 114 9.07 -12.37 16.19
CA SER A 114 10.26 -12.05 16.98
C SER A 114 11.54 -12.07 16.14
N LYS A 115 11.73 -13.15 15.37
CA LYS A 115 12.90 -13.28 14.48
C LYS A 115 12.91 -12.20 13.41
N PHE A 116 11.74 -11.84 12.85
CA PHE A 116 11.63 -10.77 11.87
C PHE A 116 12.14 -9.43 12.42
N PHE A 117 11.71 -9.05 13.62
CA PHE A 117 12.15 -7.81 14.26
C PHE A 117 13.63 -7.82 14.68
N GLN A 118 14.21 -9.00 14.88
CA GLN A 118 15.63 -9.16 15.20
C GLN A 118 16.53 -9.25 13.97
N THR A 119 15.99 -9.46 12.77
CA THR A 119 16.79 -9.54 11.54
C THR A 119 16.43 -8.42 10.57
N TYR A 120 15.34 -8.58 9.83
CA TYR A 120 14.96 -7.71 8.71
C TYR A 120 14.74 -6.26 9.13
N TRP A 121 14.15 -6.05 10.30
CA TRP A 121 13.92 -4.71 10.83
C TRP A 121 15.25 -4.01 11.19
N ILE A 122 16.16 -4.71 11.86
CA ILE A 122 17.48 -4.19 12.22
C ILE A 122 18.30 -3.89 10.96
N ASP A 123 18.29 -4.78 9.97
CA ASP A 123 18.97 -4.59 8.70
C ASP A 123 18.45 -3.35 7.97
N SER A 124 17.13 -3.15 7.97
CA SER A 124 16.47 -2.01 7.34
C SER A 124 16.86 -0.69 8.01
N ILE A 125 16.86 -0.64 9.35
CA ILE A 125 17.30 0.55 10.10
C ILE A 125 18.78 0.82 9.86
N THR A 126 19.61 -0.22 9.90
CA THR A 126 21.06 -0.12 9.66
C THR A 126 21.34 0.47 8.28
N ALA A 127 20.64 0.02 7.24
CA ALA A 127 20.76 0.56 5.90
C ALA A 127 20.38 2.05 5.82
N GLU A 128 19.35 2.49 6.56
CA GLU A 128 18.98 3.91 6.63
C GLU A 128 20.03 4.76 7.37
N LEU A 129 20.60 4.25 8.46
CA LEU A 129 21.69 4.93 9.18
C LEU A 129 22.96 5.06 8.32
N ILE A 130 23.30 4.03 7.54
CA ILE A 130 24.43 4.09 6.59
C ILE A 130 24.18 5.16 5.53
N LYS A 131 22.96 5.28 5.00
CA LYS A 131 22.60 6.35 4.06
C LYS A 131 22.73 7.73 4.70
N MET A 132 22.27 7.90 5.94
CA MET A 132 22.43 9.15 6.68
C MET A 132 23.91 9.54 6.84
N LYS A 133 24.76 8.59 7.25
CA LYS A 133 26.21 8.80 7.34
C LYS A 133 26.80 9.24 5.99
N LYS A 134 26.35 8.64 4.89
CA LYS A 134 26.79 9.02 3.53
C LYS A 134 26.39 10.46 3.18
N TYR A 135 25.18 10.90 3.56
CA TYR A 135 24.76 12.29 3.34
C TYR A 135 25.59 13.27 4.14
N MET A 136 25.88 12.97 5.41
CA MET A 136 26.74 13.80 6.25
C MET A 136 28.15 13.94 5.66
N ASN A 137 28.75 12.83 5.24
CA ASN A 137 30.10 12.82 4.68
C ASN A 137 30.19 13.53 3.32
N SER A 138 29.16 13.40 2.48
CA SER A 138 29.17 13.99 1.13
C SER A 138 28.64 15.43 1.08
N GLY A 139 27.95 15.89 2.13
CA GLY A 139 27.22 17.17 2.15
C GLY A 139 26.07 17.25 1.13
N LYS A 140 25.69 16.13 0.50
CA LYS A 140 24.70 16.08 -0.57
C LYS A 140 23.50 15.25 -0.11
N LEU A 141 22.32 15.85 -0.18
CA LEU A 141 21.05 15.18 0.09
C LEU A 141 20.44 14.63 -1.20
N ASP A 142 19.72 13.52 -1.08
CA ASP A 142 18.82 13.06 -2.14
C ASP A 142 17.55 13.93 -2.14
N ILE A 143 17.59 15.01 -2.93
CA ILE A 143 16.48 15.96 -3.07
C ILE A 143 15.20 15.26 -3.52
N ARG A 144 15.30 14.22 -4.37
CA ARG A 144 14.11 13.47 -4.82
C ARG A 144 13.45 12.76 -3.66
N ARG A 145 14.24 12.14 -2.78
CA ARG A 145 13.72 11.52 -1.55
C ARG A 145 13.06 12.55 -0.63
N VAL A 146 13.72 13.67 -0.37
CA VAL A 146 13.18 14.73 0.52
C VAL A 146 11.82 15.23 0.00
N ASN A 147 11.72 15.52 -1.29
CA ASN A 147 10.46 15.97 -1.90
C ASN A 147 9.36 14.90 -1.82
N ARG A 148 9.71 13.62 -1.94
CA ARG A 148 8.77 12.50 -1.75
C ARG A 148 8.24 12.44 -0.33
N GLU A 149 9.11 12.52 0.68
CA GLU A 149 8.70 12.49 2.10
C GLU A 149 7.74 13.65 2.43
N LEU A 150 8.01 14.85 1.88
CA LEU A 150 7.11 16.00 2.00
C LEU A 150 5.75 15.76 1.32
N SER A 151 5.75 15.22 0.11
CA SER A 151 4.51 14.89 -0.62
C SER A 151 3.68 13.85 0.13
N THR A 152 4.30 12.76 0.56
CA THR A 152 3.65 11.70 1.34
C THR A 152 3.05 12.23 2.64
N SER A 153 3.74 13.12 3.35
CA SER A 153 3.24 13.76 4.57
C SER A 153 2.00 14.63 4.30
N LYS A 154 2.00 15.41 3.21
CA LYS A 154 0.83 16.21 2.78
C LYS A 154 -0.36 15.33 2.44
N ASN A 155 -0.14 14.29 1.63
CA ASN A 155 -1.17 13.34 1.22
C ASN A 155 -1.75 12.58 2.42
N GLY A 156 -0.90 12.15 3.36
CA GLY A 156 -1.35 11.51 4.60
C GLY A 156 -2.26 12.41 5.45
N LYS A 157 -1.93 13.70 5.57
CA LYS A 157 -2.79 14.68 6.26
C LYS A 157 -4.12 14.89 5.54
N PHE A 158 -4.12 14.95 4.22
CA PHE A 158 -5.32 15.08 3.41
C PHE A 158 -6.27 13.89 3.60
N CYS A 159 -5.74 12.66 3.55
CA CYS A 159 -6.51 11.44 3.82
C CYS A 159 -7.10 11.43 5.24
N ARG A 160 -6.33 11.84 6.26
CA ARG A 160 -6.83 11.96 7.64
C ARG A 160 -7.95 12.98 7.75
N LYS A 161 -7.82 14.17 7.16
CA LYS A 161 -8.88 15.18 7.16
C LYS A 161 -10.18 14.67 6.55
N LYS A 162 -10.13 13.93 5.43
CA LYS A 162 -11.33 13.31 4.83
C LYS A 162 -11.97 12.27 5.74
N ARG A 163 -11.16 11.52 6.50
CA ARG A 163 -11.64 10.56 7.51
C ARG A 163 -12.27 11.27 8.72
N ASP A 164 -11.58 12.26 9.28
CA ASP A 164 -11.92 12.92 10.55
C ASP A 164 -13.06 13.93 10.41
N MET A 165 -13.15 14.65 9.28
CA MET A 165 -14.28 15.57 9.02
C MET A 165 -15.62 14.86 9.13
N GLN A 166 -15.69 13.56 8.90
CA GLN A 166 -16.96 12.82 8.91
C GLN A 166 -17.08 11.80 10.07
N SER A 167 -16.01 11.51 10.82
CA SER A 167 -16.12 10.85 12.13
C SER A 167 -16.70 11.81 13.19
N LEU A 168 -16.38 13.11 13.09
CA LEU A 168 -17.06 14.19 13.82
C LEU A 168 -18.58 14.21 13.54
N TRP A 169 -19.01 13.98 12.30
CA TRP A 169 -20.44 13.84 11.98
C TRP A 169 -21.10 12.60 12.61
N ARG A 170 -20.36 11.51 12.88
CA ARG A 170 -20.89 10.34 13.62
C ARG A 170 -21.03 10.63 15.12
N LEU A 171 -20.14 11.43 15.71
CA LEU A 171 -20.29 11.90 17.09
C LEU A 171 -21.46 12.87 17.23
N VAL A 172 -21.57 13.87 16.34
CA VAL A 172 -22.67 14.85 16.36
C VAL A 172 -24.03 14.19 16.11
N LYS A 173 -24.14 13.21 15.20
CA LYS A 173 -25.41 12.47 14.99
C LYS A 173 -25.79 11.54 16.15
N ARG A 174 -24.83 11.07 16.96
CA ARG A 174 -25.13 10.31 18.19
C ARG A 174 -25.47 11.21 19.38
N SER A 175 -25.07 12.48 19.35
CA SER A 175 -25.42 13.47 20.38
C SER A 175 -26.76 14.19 20.14
N CYS A 176 -27.31 14.12 18.91
CA CYS A 176 -28.62 14.71 18.58
C CYS A 176 -29.81 13.74 18.65
N PHE A 177 -29.58 12.50 19.11
CA PHE A 177 -30.63 11.53 19.47
C PHE A 177 -30.42 11.07 20.91
N CYS A 178 -30.56 12.00 21.84
CA CYS A 178 -30.95 11.79 23.23
C CYS A 178 -32.01 12.82 23.56
#